data_AF-A0A0R3QPQ7-F1
#
_entry.id   AF-A0A0R3QPQ7-F1
#
_cell.length_a   1.000
_cell.length_b   1.000
_cell.length_c   1.000
_cell.angle_alpha   90.00
_cell.angle_beta   90.00
_cell.angle_gamma   90.00
#
_symmetry.space_group_name_H-M   'P 1'
#
loop_
_entity.id
_entity.type
_entity.pdbx_description
1 polymer ?
#
loop_
_entity_poly.entity_id
_entity_poly.type
_entity_poly.pdbx_seq_one_letter_code
_entity_poly.pdbx_strand_id
1 'polypeptide(L)'
;MSGGDPTYDTMVTGEVKKGENENRDGDVKDIRCEVVGRRQRLLSLSVPPMPWFGIDIGGTLVKLVYFEPEDHASFGRFRNYNDFIESEEEILRRRKIQRYLVTGKAYGGTGVRDDHLRLCNVGINGRVGTIHFIRFPTDRMLDFVNLVKRKGFAEMSSTVCATGGGSLKYAKEAADLGLQLHKTDELESLIKGIEFIAATNPDECYYYENPLNDILCRKVIWRWSHGRCSTSDSVPESDKKDGLQYPYIVCNIGSGVSVLAVRGHNQFKRIGGSSIGGGFFQGICAIMCGCETFEEAIELASRGDNKNVDKLVKDIYGSGYDQMGLPGDVIAAR
;
A
#
# COMPACT_ATOMS: atom_id res chain seq x y z
N MET A 1 72.25 -46.85 -31.79
CA MET A 1 71.19 -46.45 -32.72
C MET A 1 70.79 -45.03 -32.31
N SER A 2 71.50 -44.00 -32.79
CA SER A 2 71.32 -43.33 -34.11
C SER A 2 70.08 -42.43 -34.10
N GLY A 3 70.13 -41.12 -34.27
CA GLY A 3 71.20 -40.13 -34.54
C GLY A 3 70.50 -38.78 -34.85
N GLY A 4 71.13 -37.61 -34.97
CA GLY A 4 72.53 -37.22 -34.77
C GLY A 4 72.65 -35.68 -34.77
N ASP A 5 73.83 -35.22 -34.35
CA ASP A 5 74.66 -34.07 -34.76
C ASP A 5 74.25 -33.16 -35.97
N PRO A 6 74.93 -32.01 -36.23
CA PRO A 6 76.02 -31.36 -35.46
C PRO A 6 76.06 -29.79 -35.40
N THR A 7 76.90 -29.24 -34.49
CA THR A 7 77.72 -27.99 -34.65
C THR A 7 77.01 -26.62 -34.91
N TYR A 8 77.59 -25.40 -34.88
CA TYR A 8 78.89 -24.73 -34.54
C TYR A 8 78.56 -23.20 -34.39
N ASP A 9 79.36 -22.25 -33.87
CA ASP A 9 80.57 -22.16 -33.02
C ASP A 9 80.68 -20.70 -32.47
N THR A 10 81.69 -20.37 -31.64
CA THR A 10 82.22 -19.01 -31.31
C THR A 10 81.30 -18.03 -30.55
N MET A 11 81.62 -17.48 -29.37
CA MET A 11 82.79 -16.74 -28.84
C MET A 11 82.66 -15.18 -28.88
N VAL A 12 82.78 -14.59 -27.68
CA VAL A 12 83.66 -13.41 -27.36
C VAL A 12 83.17 -11.96 -27.66
N THR A 13 82.78 -11.29 -26.56
CA THR A 13 83.05 -9.88 -26.12
C THR A 13 82.65 -8.65 -26.96
N GLY A 14 82.29 -7.54 -26.25
CA GLY A 14 82.64 -6.18 -26.69
C GLY A 14 81.71 -5.04 -26.25
N GLU A 15 82.19 -4.18 -25.35
CA GLU A 15 82.05 -2.70 -25.26
C GLU A 15 80.79 -2.02 -25.88
N VAL A 16 79.88 -1.32 -25.17
CA VAL A 16 79.98 -0.14 -24.26
C VAL A 16 80.15 1.23 -24.97
N LYS A 17 79.02 1.95 -25.13
CA LYS A 17 78.84 3.42 -25.34
C LYS A 17 79.22 3.96 -26.76
N LYS A 18 78.63 5.05 -27.31
CA LYS A 18 77.92 6.21 -26.72
C LYS A 18 77.10 7.01 -27.79
N GLY A 19 76.04 7.74 -27.39
CA GLY A 19 75.36 8.80 -28.18
C GLY A 19 74.23 8.31 -29.11
N GLU A 20 73.13 9.06 -29.38
CA GLU A 20 72.68 10.40 -28.94
C GLU A 20 71.13 10.43 -28.74
N ASN A 21 70.59 11.51 -28.17
CA ASN A 21 69.17 11.67 -27.81
C ASN A 21 68.31 12.26 -28.93
N GLU A 22 67.07 11.77 -29.10
CA GLU A 22 65.91 12.63 -29.43
C GLU A 22 64.60 12.17 -28.74
N ASN A 23 64.11 13.02 -27.82
CA ASN A 23 62.75 13.27 -27.33
C ASN A 23 61.59 12.29 -27.63
N ARG A 24 60.91 11.78 -26.59
CA ARG A 24 59.67 12.39 -26.02
C ARG A 24 59.08 11.64 -24.81
N ASP A 25 59.08 12.33 -23.67
CA ASP A 25 58.04 12.47 -22.62
C ASP A 25 57.18 11.30 -22.12
N GLY A 26 57.14 11.12 -20.78
CA GLY A 26 56.04 10.42 -20.09
C GLY A 26 56.35 9.84 -18.72
N ASP A 27 56.61 10.67 -17.69
CA ASP A 27 56.87 10.21 -16.31
C ASP A 27 55.76 9.33 -15.72
N VAL A 28 56.12 8.13 -15.23
CA VAL A 28 55.27 7.32 -14.35
C VAL A 28 55.52 7.72 -12.89
N LYS A 29 54.59 8.48 -12.30
CA LYS A 29 54.59 8.83 -10.87
C LYS A 29 53.54 8.06 -10.08
N ASP A 30 53.96 7.54 -8.92
CA ASP A 30 53.17 7.23 -7.72
C ASP A 30 51.66 6.95 -7.90
N ILE A 31 51.29 5.68 -8.09
CA ILE A 31 49.94 5.23 -7.75
C ILE A 31 49.84 5.11 -6.22
N ARG A 32 49.50 6.23 -5.58
CA ARG A 32 49.04 6.23 -4.19
C ARG A 32 47.77 5.40 -4.07
N CYS A 33 47.61 4.76 -2.91
CA CYS A 33 46.42 4.03 -2.51
C CYS A 33 45.15 4.86 -2.76
N GLU A 34 44.32 4.45 -3.73
CA GLU A 34 43.05 5.12 -3.99
C GLU A 34 42.10 4.90 -2.81
N VAL A 35 41.69 6.01 -2.21
CA VAL A 35 40.58 6.05 -1.26
C VAL A 35 39.35 5.48 -1.98
N VAL A 36 38.85 4.33 -1.53
CA VAL A 36 37.60 3.75 -2.01
C VAL A 36 36.50 4.80 -1.83
N GLY A 37 36.12 5.41 -2.95
CA GLY A 37 35.21 6.54 -2.95
C GLY A 37 33.87 6.12 -2.35
N ARG A 38 33.51 6.69 -1.21
CA ARG A 38 32.12 6.74 -0.76
C ARG A 38 31.32 7.42 -1.86
N ARG A 39 30.69 6.65 -2.75
CA ARG A 39 29.68 7.17 -3.69
C ARG A 39 28.53 7.72 -2.84
N GLN A 40 28.57 9.02 -2.59
CA GLN A 40 27.46 9.76 -2.02
C GLN A 40 26.23 9.57 -2.91
N ARG A 41 25.06 9.49 -2.27
CA ARG A 41 23.77 9.38 -2.96
C ARG A 41 23.66 10.48 -4.02
N LEU A 42 23.58 10.08 -5.28
CA LEU A 42 23.16 10.95 -6.39
C LEU A 42 21.65 10.84 -6.62
N LEU A 43 20.93 10.60 -5.53
CA LEU A 43 19.48 10.71 -5.45
C LEU A 43 19.13 12.16 -5.14
N SER A 44 18.10 12.67 -5.79
CA SER A 44 17.48 13.95 -5.41
C SER A 44 17.10 13.94 -3.93
N LEU A 45 17.14 15.11 -3.29
CA LEU A 45 16.80 15.35 -1.87
C LEU A 45 15.32 15.06 -1.51
N SER A 46 14.60 14.29 -2.34
CA SER A 46 13.14 14.19 -2.37
C SER A 46 12.57 12.83 -1.98
N VAL A 47 13.38 11.76 -1.89
CA VAL A 47 12.89 10.41 -1.57
C VAL A 47 13.22 10.07 -0.11
N PRO A 48 12.21 9.79 0.75
CA PRO A 48 12.46 9.44 2.15
C PRO A 48 13.19 8.09 2.27
N PRO A 49 14.04 7.90 3.30
CA PRO A 49 14.70 6.62 3.55
C PRO A 49 13.68 5.52 3.89
N MET A 50 14.05 4.27 3.67
CA MET A 50 13.25 3.12 4.11
C MET A 50 13.30 2.96 5.64
N PRO A 51 12.26 2.40 6.27
CA PRO A 51 11.05 1.81 5.67
C PRO A 51 9.92 2.82 5.40
N TRP A 52 9.13 2.58 4.35
CA TRP A 52 7.93 3.36 4.05
C TRP A 52 6.67 2.73 4.67
N PHE A 53 5.99 3.50 5.50
CA PHE A 53 4.73 3.13 6.15
C PHE A 53 3.70 4.26 6.00
N GLY A 54 2.46 3.89 5.72
CA GLY A 54 1.28 4.73 5.91
C GLY A 54 0.35 4.10 6.93
N ILE A 55 -0.21 4.89 7.86
CA ILE A 55 -1.12 4.39 8.90
C ILE A 55 -2.42 5.21 8.95
N ASP A 56 -3.58 4.57 8.83
CA ASP A 56 -4.87 5.16 9.14
C ASP A 56 -5.29 4.69 10.54
N ILE A 57 -5.40 5.62 11.49
CA ILE A 57 -5.83 5.34 12.85
C ILE A 57 -7.30 5.76 12.98
N GLY A 58 -8.19 4.92 12.47
CA GLY A 58 -9.63 5.11 12.53
C GLY A 58 -10.22 4.86 13.93
N GLY A 59 -11.52 5.11 14.10
CA GLY A 59 -12.21 4.95 15.40
C GLY A 59 -12.19 3.51 15.94
N THR A 60 -12.49 2.52 15.08
CA THR A 60 -12.57 1.09 15.46
C THR A 60 -11.31 0.30 15.05
N LEU A 61 -10.76 0.58 13.87
CA LEU A 61 -9.63 -0.14 13.28
C LEU A 61 -8.51 0.80 12.85
N VAL A 62 -7.29 0.41 13.21
CA VAL A 62 -6.04 0.88 12.60
C VAL A 62 -5.73 0.04 11.38
N LYS A 63 -5.31 0.69 10.29
CA LYS A 63 -4.78 0.03 9.09
C LYS A 63 -3.37 0.55 8.85
N LEU A 64 -2.44 -0.37 8.62
CA LEU A 64 -1.05 -0.11 8.33
C LEU A 64 -0.74 -0.65 6.93
N VAL A 65 -0.20 0.22 6.09
CA VAL A 65 0.27 -0.11 4.74
C VAL A 65 1.80 -0.08 4.76
N TYR A 66 2.42 -1.15 4.26
CA TYR A 66 3.88 -1.29 4.19
C TYR A 66 4.30 -1.59 2.75
N PHE A 67 5.27 -0.82 2.23
CA PHE A 67 5.91 -1.12 0.95
C PHE A 67 7.19 -1.95 1.18
N GLU A 68 7.18 -3.19 0.71
CA GLU A 68 8.34 -4.08 0.69
C GLU A 68 9.04 -3.99 -0.67
N PRO A 69 10.27 -3.46 -0.76
CA PRO A 69 10.97 -3.35 -2.03
C PRO A 69 11.55 -4.70 -2.47
N GLU A 70 11.35 -5.01 -3.75
CA GLU A 70 11.76 -6.28 -4.38
C GLU A 70 12.90 -6.09 -5.38
N ASP A 71 13.58 -4.92 -5.37
CA ASP A 71 14.62 -4.52 -6.32
C ASP A 71 15.78 -5.54 -6.46
N HIS A 72 15.96 -6.44 -5.48
CA HIS A 72 16.96 -7.53 -5.49
C HIS A 72 16.47 -8.85 -6.14
N ALA A 73 15.16 -9.06 -6.27
CA ALA A 73 14.57 -10.32 -6.73
C ALA A 73 14.37 -10.36 -8.26
N SER A 74 14.19 -9.20 -8.89
CA SER A 74 13.95 -9.04 -10.34
C SER A 74 15.24 -9.15 -11.18
N PHE A 75 16.07 -10.16 -10.89
CA PHE A 75 17.34 -10.38 -11.58
C PHE A 75 17.11 -10.94 -13.00
N GLY A 76 17.11 -10.07 -14.02
CA GLY A 76 17.39 -10.54 -15.39
C GLY A 76 16.96 -9.69 -16.57
N ARG A 77 15.93 -8.82 -16.51
CA ARG A 77 15.42 -8.12 -17.70
C ARG A 77 14.97 -6.68 -17.42
N PHE A 78 15.60 -5.76 -18.16
CA PHE A 78 15.32 -4.32 -18.35
C PHE A 78 15.95 -3.26 -17.40
N ARG A 79 16.97 -2.60 -17.96
CA ARG A 79 17.41 -1.19 -17.81
C ARG A 79 17.80 -0.62 -16.43
N ASN A 80 19.09 -0.26 -16.36
CA ASN A 80 19.67 0.92 -15.70
C ASN A 80 19.18 1.23 -14.27
N TYR A 81 19.66 0.46 -13.29
CA TYR A 81 19.30 0.64 -11.88
C TYR A 81 20.52 0.60 -10.93
N ASN A 82 21.54 1.42 -11.22
CA ASN A 82 22.77 1.51 -10.41
C ASN A 82 22.66 2.48 -9.21
N ASP A 83 21.50 3.10 -8.99
CA ASP A 83 21.36 4.25 -8.08
C ASP A 83 20.85 3.89 -6.66
N PHE A 84 20.36 2.67 -6.43
CA PHE A 84 19.83 2.22 -5.13
C PHE A 84 20.67 1.08 -4.53
N ILE A 85 21.86 1.41 -4.06
CA ILE A 85 22.68 0.51 -3.23
C ILE A 85 22.14 0.58 -1.78
N GLU A 86 21.38 -0.43 -1.35
CA GLU A 86 21.00 -0.58 0.07
C GLU A 86 22.25 -0.82 0.92
N SER A 87 22.41 -0.05 2.00
CA SER A 87 23.44 -0.30 3.01
C SER A 87 23.18 -1.61 3.78
N GLU A 88 24.22 -2.21 4.37
CA GLU A 88 24.05 -3.40 5.22
C GLU A 88 23.07 -3.16 6.38
N GLU A 89 23.04 -1.94 6.93
CA GLU A 89 22.05 -1.53 7.91
C GLU A 89 20.62 -1.55 7.34
N GLU A 90 20.38 -0.99 6.15
CA GLU A 90 19.07 -1.01 5.50
C GLU A 90 18.62 -2.45 5.18
N ILE A 91 19.53 -3.32 4.73
CA ILE A 91 19.27 -4.75 4.52
C ILE A 91 18.90 -5.45 5.84
N LEU A 92 19.62 -5.16 6.93
CA LEU A 92 19.34 -5.73 8.26
C LEU A 92 18.01 -5.21 8.83
N ARG A 93 17.72 -3.90 8.69
CA ARG A 93 16.44 -3.26 9.03
C ARG A 93 15.31 -3.93 8.26
N ARG A 94 15.43 -4.06 6.94
CA ARG A 94 14.43 -4.70 6.05
C ARG A 94 14.19 -6.15 6.45
N ARG A 95 15.24 -6.97 6.64
CA ARG A 95 15.10 -8.36 7.10
C ARG A 95 14.43 -8.47 8.46
N LYS A 96 14.70 -7.55 9.39
CA LYS A 96 14.05 -7.49 10.71
C LYS A 96 12.57 -7.16 10.57
N ILE A 97 12.23 -6.11 9.80
CA ILE A 97 10.85 -5.71 9.51
C ILE A 97 10.08 -6.85 8.82
N GLN A 98 10.59 -7.38 7.71
CA GLN A 98 10.02 -8.51 6.97
C GLN A 98 9.75 -9.71 7.88
N ARG A 99 10.73 -10.11 8.72
CA ARG A 99 10.55 -11.21 9.68
C ARG A 99 9.41 -10.95 10.67
N TYR A 100 9.18 -9.71 11.10
CA TYR A 100 8.03 -9.42 11.95
C TYR A 100 6.72 -9.37 11.15
N LEU A 101 6.62 -8.48 10.16
CA LEU A 101 5.36 -8.18 9.46
C LEU A 101 4.87 -9.35 8.59
N VAL A 102 5.77 -10.06 7.92
CA VAL A 102 5.42 -11.11 6.95
C VAL A 102 5.21 -12.47 7.63
N THR A 103 6.06 -12.88 8.57
CA THR A 103 5.96 -14.22 9.20
C THR A 103 4.97 -14.30 10.38
N GLY A 104 3.98 -13.41 10.44
CA GLY A 104 2.84 -13.50 11.36
C GLY A 104 3.13 -13.23 12.86
N LYS A 105 4.32 -12.75 13.23
CA LYS A 105 4.71 -12.52 14.64
C LYS A 105 4.65 -11.04 15.08
N ALA A 106 4.04 -10.17 14.28
CA ALA A 106 4.19 -8.71 14.42
C ALA A 106 3.21 -7.98 15.33
N TYR A 107 2.05 -8.54 15.71
CA TYR A 107 0.95 -7.72 16.23
C TYR A 107 0.25 -8.26 17.49
N GLY A 108 0.92 -9.13 18.25
CA GLY A 108 0.25 -9.91 19.30
C GLY A 108 -0.79 -10.87 18.71
N GLY A 109 -1.82 -11.21 19.48
CA GLY A 109 -2.90 -12.09 19.02
C GLY A 109 -3.99 -11.40 18.18
N THR A 110 -3.89 -10.08 17.95
CA THR A 110 -5.03 -9.26 17.47
C THR A 110 -4.82 -8.53 16.15
N GLY A 111 -3.60 -8.48 15.61
CA GLY A 111 -3.35 -7.84 14.31
C GLY A 111 -3.17 -8.85 13.19
N VAL A 112 -3.82 -8.57 12.08
CA VAL A 112 -3.96 -9.44 10.91
C VAL A 112 -3.23 -8.79 9.72
N ARG A 113 -2.47 -9.58 8.97
CA ARG A 113 -2.01 -9.22 7.62
C ARG A 113 -2.98 -9.85 6.64
N ASP A 114 -3.62 -9.04 5.81
CA ASP A 114 -4.59 -9.50 4.84
C ASP A 114 -3.86 -9.90 3.54
N ASP A 115 -3.15 -11.05 3.59
CA ASP A 115 -2.27 -11.57 2.51
C ASP A 115 -2.92 -11.62 1.12
N HIS A 116 -4.24 -11.80 1.08
CA HIS A 116 -5.04 -11.87 -0.14
C HIS A 116 -5.23 -10.50 -0.82
N LEU A 117 -4.94 -9.39 -0.13
CA LEU A 117 -5.02 -8.02 -0.65
C LEU A 117 -3.66 -7.46 -1.11
N ARG A 118 -2.57 -8.22 -0.99
CA ARG A 118 -1.22 -7.73 -1.36
C ARG A 118 -1.19 -7.31 -2.83
N LEU A 119 -0.53 -6.19 -3.12
CA LEU A 119 -0.31 -5.72 -4.49
C LEU A 119 1.17 -5.89 -4.84
N CYS A 120 1.48 -6.81 -5.74
CA CYS A 120 2.84 -7.09 -6.19
C CYS A 120 3.23 -6.19 -7.37
N ASN A 121 4.54 -6.02 -7.62
CA ASN A 121 5.08 -5.28 -8.77
C ASN A 121 4.59 -3.81 -8.87
N VAL A 122 4.41 -3.15 -7.73
CA VAL A 122 3.99 -1.75 -7.65
C VAL A 122 5.21 -0.83 -7.69
N GLY A 123 5.17 0.19 -8.55
CA GLY A 123 6.21 1.21 -8.65
C GLY A 123 5.94 2.41 -7.73
N ILE A 124 6.85 2.71 -6.78
CA ILE A 124 6.76 3.87 -5.88
C ILE A 124 8.13 4.56 -5.80
N ASN A 125 8.17 5.88 -6.07
CA ASN A 125 9.39 6.71 -6.03
C ASN A 125 10.59 6.08 -6.78
N GLY A 126 10.31 5.43 -7.91
CA GLY A 126 11.31 4.75 -8.74
C GLY A 126 11.69 3.33 -8.31
N ARG A 127 11.23 2.82 -7.15
CA ARG A 127 11.44 1.43 -6.68
C ARG A 127 10.29 0.53 -7.08
N VAL A 128 10.53 -0.77 -7.20
CA VAL A 128 9.48 -1.77 -7.47
C VAL A 128 9.38 -2.73 -6.28
N GLY A 129 8.15 -3.05 -5.88
CA GLY A 129 7.93 -3.89 -4.70
C GLY A 129 6.49 -4.33 -4.50
N THR A 130 6.24 -4.91 -3.33
CA THR A 130 4.93 -5.39 -2.90
C THR A 130 4.37 -4.51 -1.79
N ILE A 131 3.11 -4.07 -1.94
CA ILE A 131 2.35 -3.43 -0.87
C ILE A 131 1.66 -4.51 -0.02
N HIS A 132 1.85 -4.44 1.29
CA HIS A 132 1.19 -5.27 2.30
C HIS A 132 0.16 -4.46 3.07
N PHE A 133 -1.01 -5.06 3.30
CA PHE A 133 -2.10 -4.49 4.11
C PHE A 133 -2.20 -5.23 5.44
N ILE A 134 -2.22 -4.46 6.52
CA ILE A 134 -2.25 -4.93 7.90
C ILE A 134 -3.34 -4.14 8.64
N ARG A 135 -4.06 -4.79 9.55
CA ARG A 135 -5.06 -4.14 10.41
C ARG A 135 -5.02 -4.67 11.84
N PHE A 136 -5.41 -3.83 12.78
CA PHE A 136 -5.64 -4.22 14.18
C PHE A 136 -6.65 -3.28 14.87
N PRO A 137 -7.31 -3.71 15.95
CA PRO A 137 -8.23 -2.87 16.73
C PRO A 137 -7.58 -1.60 17.31
N THR A 138 -8.28 -0.46 17.27
CA THR A 138 -7.74 0.85 17.71
C THR A 138 -7.44 0.94 19.21
N ASP A 139 -8.09 0.15 20.05
CA ASP A 139 -7.74 0.01 21.47
C ASP A 139 -6.31 -0.55 21.67
N ARG A 140 -5.79 -1.33 20.71
CA ARG A 140 -4.42 -1.89 20.71
C ARG A 140 -3.35 -0.95 20.17
N MET A 141 -3.67 0.31 19.85
CA MET A 141 -2.67 1.26 19.36
C MET A 141 -1.51 1.47 20.35
N LEU A 142 -1.78 1.51 21.66
CA LEU A 142 -0.71 1.63 22.66
C LEU A 142 0.17 0.37 22.74
N ASP A 143 -0.41 -0.82 22.59
CA ASP A 143 0.34 -2.08 22.52
C ASP A 143 1.28 -2.11 21.30
N PHE A 144 0.78 -1.61 20.16
CA PHE A 144 1.56 -1.44 18.93
C PHE A 144 2.72 -0.45 19.09
N VAL A 145 2.49 0.76 19.62
CA VAL A 145 3.59 1.73 19.81
C VAL A 145 4.64 1.20 20.80
N ASN A 146 4.21 0.55 21.88
CA ASN A 146 5.13 -0.13 22.81
C ASN A 146 5.94 -1.25 22.13
N LEU A 147 5.33 -1.99 21.20
CA LEU A 147 6.04 -2.98 20.41
C LEU A 147 7.06 -2.35 19.45
N VAL A 148 6.68 -1.27 18.76
CA VAL A 148 7.56 -0.47 17.90
C VAL A 148 8.81 -0.01 18.67
N LYS A 149 8.65 0.52 19.88
CA LYS A 149 9.75 0.89 20.77
C LYS A 149 10.59 -0.33 21.19
N ARG A 150 9.98 -1.39 21.75
CA ARG A 150 10.69 -2.60 22.20
C ARG A 150 11.48 -3.33 21.11
N LYS A 151 11.07 -3.20 19.85
CA LYS A 151 11.77 -3.80 18.70
C LYS A 151 12.79 -2.86 18.06
N GLY A 152 12.92 -1.62 18.55
CA GLY A 152 13.76 -0.58 17.95
C GLY A 152 13.27 -0.12 16.58
N PHE A 153 12.00 -0.32 16.22
CA PHE A 153 11.44 0.18 14.95
C PHE A 153 11.38 1.71 14.94
N ALA A 154 11.20 2.36 16.09
CA ALA A 154 11.27 3.82 16.25
C ALA A 154 12.64 4.40 15.83
N GLU A 155 13.74 3.72 16.16
CA GLU A 155 15.10 4.13 15.78
C GLU A 155 15.43 3.86 14.30
N MET A 156 14.60 3.06 13.64
CA MET A 156 14.82 2.57 12.26
C MET A 156 13.90 3.23 11.23
N SER A 157 12.96 4.09 11.64
CA SER A 157 12.07 4.86 10.76
C SER A 157 12.14 6.33 11.14
N SER A 158 12.48 7.21 10.19
CA SER A 158 12.59 8.65 10.46
C SER A 158 11.25 9.33 10.71
N THR A 159 10.16 8.81 10.14
CA THR A 159 8.80 9.37 10.20
C THR A 159 7.78 8.34 9.70
N VAL A 160 6.58 8.27 10.30
CA VAL A 160 5.44 7.53 9.74
C VAL A 160 4.33 8.50 9.35
N CYS A 161 3.87 8.45 8.10
CA CYS A 161 2.72 9.23 7.64
C CYS A 161 1.42 8.66 8.23
N ALA A 162 0.68 9.47 8.97
CA ALA A 162 -0.46 9.05 9.77
C ALA A 162 -1.72 9.86 9.46
N THR A 163 -2.84 9.18 9.30
CA THR A 163 -4.15 9.78 9.06
C THR A 163 -5.23 9.19 9.96
N GLY A 164 -6.47 9.62 9.76
CA GLY A 164 -7.60 9.28 10.62
C GLY A 164 -7.61 10.11 11.91
N GLY A 165 -8.77 10.23 12.57
CA GLY A 165 -8.90 10.98 13.83
C GLY A 165 -7.93 10.54 14.94
N GLY A 166 -7.52 9.26 14.96
CA GLY A 166 -6.56 8.72 15.91
C GLY A 166 -5.12 9.22 15.72
N SER A 167 -4.75 9.74 14.54
CA SER A 167 -3.44 10.37 14.31
C SER A 167 -3.20 11.56 15.24
N LEU A 168 -4.26 12.27 15.63
CA LEU A 168 -4.20 13.33 16.64
C LEU A 168 -4.28 12.76 18.06
N LYS A 169 -5.19 11.80 18.29
CA LYS A 169 -5.45 11.21 19.62
C LYS A 169 -4.19 10.60 20.25
N TYR A 170 -3.42 9.83 19.47
CA TYR A 170 -2.24 9.08 19.95
C TYR A 170 -0.91 9.77 19.62
N ALA A 171 -0.93 11.03 19.14
CA ALA A 171 0.27 11.75 18.72
C ALA A 171 1.31 11.90 19.85
N LYS A 172 0.83 12.16 21.07
CA LYS A 172 1.69 12.36 22.24
C LYS A 172 2.33 11.04 22.69
N GLU A 173 1.52 9.99 22.85
CA GLU A 173 1.99 8.67 23.29
C GLU A 173 2.94 8.04 22.26
N ALA A 174 2.73 8.31 20.96
CA ALA A 174 3.68 7.96 19.92
C ALA A 174 5.02 8.71 20.10
N ALA A 175 4.98 10.04 20.28
CA ALA A 175 6.17 10.86 20.46
C ALA A 175 6.96 10.51 21.74
N ASP A 176 6.29 10.31 22.89
CA ASP A 176 6.87 9.88 24.17
C ASP A 176 7.56 8.49 24.06
N LEU A 177 7.18 7.69 23.06
CA LEU A 177 7.76 6.39 22.75
C LEU A 177 8.72 6.41 21.55
N GLY A 178 9.05 7.59 21.02
CA GLY A 178 10.05 7.81 19.97
C GLY A 178 9.52 7.69 18.53
N LEU A 179 8.21 7.55 18.34
CA LEU A 179 7.56 7.41 17.03
C LEU A 179 6.93 8.76 16.61
N GLN A 180 7.52 9.44 15.63
CA GLN A 180 6.94 10.67 15.08
C GLN A 180 5.89 10.35 14.01
N LEU A 181 4.64 10.79 14.25
CA LEU A 181 3.53 10.70 13.32
C LEU A 181 3.41 12.00 12.51
N HIS A 182 3.61 11.94 11.20
CA HIS A 182 3.36 13.07 10.31
C HIS A 182 1.91 13.04 9.83
N LYS A 183 1.10 13.96 10.36
CA LYS A 183 -0.35 13.98 10.15
C LYS A 183 -0.72 14.40 8.71
N THR A 184 -1.56 13.61 8.06
CA THR A 184 -2.25 13.96 6.79
C THR A 184 -3.77 13.95 6.97
N ASP A 185 -4.51 14.68 6.13
CA ASP A 185 -5.97 14.69 6.17
C ASP A 185 -6.58 13.33 5.77
N GLU A 186 -7.63 12.90 6.47
CA GLU A 186 -8.27 11.59 6.30
C GLU A 186 -8.95 11.46 4.93
N LEU A 187 -9.63 12.52 4.49
CA LEU A 187 -10.38 12.52 3.24
C LEU A 187 -9.44 12.66 2.05
N GLU A 188 -8.42 13.50 2.15
CA GLU A 188 -7.37 13.62 1.15
C GLU A 188 -6.58 12.31 0.98
N SER A 189 -6.21 11.67 2.09
CA SER A 189 -5.50 10.38 2.07
C SER A 189 -6.36 9.27 1.45
N LEU A 190 -7.66 9.25 1.75
CA LEU A 190 -8.63 8.33 1.14
C LEU A 190 -8.73 8.52 -0.37
N ILE A 191 -8.93 9.74 -0.87
CA ILE A 191 -9.07 10.00 -2.32
C ILE A 191 -7.77 9.69 -3.06
N LYS A 192 -6.61 10.12 -2.53
CA LYS A 192 -5.31 9.78 -3.13
C LYS A 192 -5.03 8.28 -3.11
N GLY A 193 -5.48 7.57 -2.08
CA GLY A 193 -5.43 6.11 -2.01
C GLY A 193 -6.26 5.45 -3.13
N ILE A 194 -7.52 5.87 -3.29
CA ILE A 194 -8.40 5.37 -4.37
C ILE A 194 -7.80 5.65 -5.75
N GLU A 195 -7.32 6.87 -6.00
CA GLU A 195 -6.66 7.26 -7.26
C GLU A 195 -5.41 6.43 -7.54
N PHE A 196 -4.57 6.20 -6.53
CA PHE A 196 -3.36 5.38 -6.64
C PHE A 196 -3.68 3.91 -6.96
N ILE A 197 -4.63 3.30 -6.23
CA ILE A 197 -5.03 1.91 -6.46
C ILE A 197 -5.70 1.77 -7.84
N ALA A 198 -6.56 2.71 -8.24
CA ALA A 198 -7.17 2.70 -9.56
C ALA A 198 -6.17 2.80 -10.72
N ALA A 199 -5.02 3.45 -10.51
CA ALA A 199 -3.93 3.56 -11.48
C ALA A 199 -2.97 2.36 -11.48
N THR A 200 -2.88 1.61 -10.38
CA THR A 200 -1.89 0.52 -10.20
C THR A 200 -2.51 -0.89 -10.18
N ASN A 201 -3.78 -1.03 -9.83
CA ASN A 201 -4.56 -2.27 -9.86
C ASN A 201 -5.88 -2.07 -10.66
N PRO A 202 -5.90 -2.33 -11.97
CA PRO A 202 -7.05 -2.01 -12.83
C PRO A 202 -8.29 -2.87 -12.55
N ASP A 203 -8.13 -4.03 -11.93
CA ASP A 203 -9.19 -5.00 -11.63
C ASP A 203 -9.68 -4.91 -10.16
N GLU A 204 -9.29 -3.87 -9.41
CA GLU A 204 -9.70 -3.64 -8.01
C GLU A 204 -11.22 -3.45 -7.85
N CYS A 205 -11.82 -2.65 -8.73
CA CYS A 205 -13.21 -2.23 -8.60
C CYS A 205 -14.16 -3.28 -9.18
N TYR A 206 -15.37 -3.37 -8.63
CA TYR A 206 -16.37 -4.35 -9.05
C TYR A 206 -17.78 -3.90 -8.65
N TYR A 207 -18.78 -4.53 -9.29
CA TYR A 207 -20.18 -4.45 -8.91
C TYR A 207 -20.80 -5.85 -8.86
N TYR A 208 -22.01 -5.96 -8.31
CA TYR A 208 -22.82 -7.18 -8.43
C TYR A 208 -23.89 -6.96 -9.49
N GLU A 209 -23.86 -7.78 -10.54
CA GLU A 209 -24.92 -7.83 -11.54
C GLU A 209 -26.06 -8.72 -11.03
N ASN A 210 -27.32 -8.31 -11.24
CA ASN A 210 -28.52 -8.97 -10.70
C ASN A 210 -28.50 -9.23 -9.17
N PRO A 211 -28.18 -8.23 -8.32
CA PRO A 211 -27.91 -8.42 -6.89
C PRO A 211 -29.11 -8.90 -6.06
N LEU A 212 -30.32 -8.89 -6.61
CA LEU A 212 -31.57 -9.35 -5.97
C LEU A 212 -32.03 -10.73 -6.46
N ASN A 213 -31.22 -11.44 -7.25
CA ASN A 213 -31.54 -12.76 -7.78
C ASN A 213 -30.40 -13.74 -7.47
N ASP A 214 -30.59 -14.60 -6.48
CA ASP A 214 -29.53 -15.49 -5.96
C ASP A 214 -28.93 -16.45 -7.01
N ILE A 215 -29.65 -16.74 -8.10
CA ILE A 215 -29.19 -17.62 -9.19
C ILE A 215 -28.35 -16.85 -10.22
N LEU A 216 -28.70 -15.58 -10.48
CA LEU A 216 -28.06 -14.74 -11.50
C LEU A 216 -27.06 -13.73 -10.92
N CYS A 217 -27.02 -13.59 -9.59
CA CYS A 217 -26.13 -12.69 -8.87
C CYS A 217 -24.67 -13.09 -9.09
N ARG A 218 -23.88 -12.17 -9.65
CA ARG A 218 -22.45 -12.40 -9.88
C ARG A 218 -21.63 -11.13 -9.67
N LYS A 219 -20.45 -11.31 -9.07
CA LYS A 219 -19.42 -10.27 -8.98
C LYS A 219 -18.82 -10.05 -10.38
N VAL A 220 -18.89 -8.82 -10.88
CA VAL A 220 -18.32 -8.41 -12.18
C VAL A 220 -17.23 -7.37 -11.91
N ILE A 221 -16.02 -7.61 -12.43
CA ILE A 221 -14.91 -6.65 -12.34
C ILE A 221 -15.27 -5.41 -13.17
N TRP A 222 -15.13 -4.25 -12.56
CA TRP A 222 -15.36 -2.95 -13.15
C TRP A 222 -14.01 -2.28 -13.42
N ARG A 223 -13.54 -2.37 -14.66
CA ARG A 223 -12.37 -1.60 -15.09
C ARG A 223 -12.75 -0.14 -15.18
N TRP A 224 -11.99 0.72 -14.51
CA TRP A 224 -12.29 2.15 -14.40
C TRP A 224 -12.50 2.84 -15.75
N SER A 225 -11.78 2.43 -16.79
CA SER A 225 -11.90 2.93 -18.17
C SER A 225 -13.21 2.57 -18.88
N HIS A 226 -13.92 1.57 -18.38
CA HIS A 226 -15.25 1.18 -18.86
C HIS A 226 -16.36 1.98 -18.15
N GLY A 227 -15.97 2.94 -17.30
CA GLY A 227 -16.86 3.81 -16.55
C GLY A 227 -17.68 4.73 -17.44
N ARG A 228 -18.94 4.36 -17.70
CA ARG A 228 -19.93 5.27 -18.28
C ARG A 228 -20.34 6.34 -17.26
N CYS A 229 -19.64 7.46 -17.28
CA CYS A 229 -20.18 8.73 -16.78
C CYS A 229 -20.81 9.51 -17.93
N SER A 230 -21.86 10.29 -17.65
CA SER A 230 -22.62 11.04 -18.68
C SER A 230 -21.76 12.02 -19.51
N THR A 231 -20.60 12.40 -18.97
CA THR A 231 -19.55 13.18 -19.62
C THR A 231 -18.72 12.36 -20.62
N SER A 232 -18.47 11.07 -20.34
CA SER A 232 -17.74 10.14 -21.21
C SER A 232 -18.60 9.54 -22.33
N ASP A 233 -19.93 9.51 -22.17
CA ASP A 233 -20.85 9.01 -23.20
C ASP A 233 -20.84 9.88 -24.49
N SER A 234 -20.29 11.11 -24.40
CA SER A 234 -20.08 12.02 -25.53
C SER A 234 -18.69 11.91 -26.18
N VAL A 235 -17.80 11.08 -25.63
CA VAL A 235 -16.39 10.97 -26.05
C VAL A 235 -16.21 9.71 -26.91
N PRO A 236 -15.61 9.80 -28.12
CA PRO A 236 -15.30 8.64 -28.94
C PRO A 236 -14.47 7.60 -28.18
N GLU A 237 -14.69 6.31 -28.47
CA GLU A 237 -13.99 5.21 -27.77
C GLU A 237 -12.45 5.29 -27.93
N SER A 238 -11.96 5.90 -29.01
CA SER A 238 -10.53 6.17 -29.26
C SER A 238 -9.89 7.15 -28.27
N ASP A 239 -10.71 8.02 -27.68
CA ASP A 239 -10.25 9.19 -26.91
C ASP A 239 -10.47 8.98 -25.40
N LYS A 240 -11.13 7.87 -25.02
CA LYS A 240 -11.27 7.43 -23.63
C LYS A 240 -9.91 7.01 -23.08
N LYS A 241 -9.41 7.79 -22.13
CA LYS A 241 -8.18 7.47 -21.40
C LYS A 241 -8.44 6.36 -20.40
N ASP A 242 -7.54 5.37 -20.36
CA ASP A 242 -7.52 4.39 -19.27
C ASP A 242 -7.32 5.07 -17.91
N GLY A 243 -8.02 4.57 -16.88
CA GLY A 243 -7.93 5.05 -15.51
C GLY A 243 -9.26 5.55 -14.93
N LEU A 244 -9.17 6.14 -13.73
CA LEU A 244 -10.31 6.60 -12.93
C LEU A 244 -11.06 7.77 -13.61
N GLN A 245 -12.33 7.53 -13.95
CA GLN A 245 -13.21 8.54 -14.55
C GLN A 245 -13.87 9.42 -13.49
N TYR A 246 -14.18 10.67 -13.84
CA TYR A 246 -14.86 11.64 -13.00
C TYR A 246 -16.17 12.12 -13.66
N PRO A 247 -17.19 12.54 -12.90
CA PRO A 247 -17.25 12.57 -11.44
C PRO A 247 -17.65 11.21 -10.82
N TYR A 248 -17.35 11.02 -9.53
CA TYR A 248 -17.84 9.88 -8.74
C TYR A 248 -18.20 10.28 -7.30
N ILE A 249 -18.95 9.41 -6.62
CA ILE A 249 -19.30 9.54 -5.20
C ILE A 249 -18.54 8.48 -4.41
N VAL A 250 -17.89 8.88 -3.31
CA VAL A 250 -17.31 7.95 -2.34
C VAL A 250 -18.19 7.92 -1.11
N CYS A 251 -18.73 6.74 -0.78
CA CYS A 251 -19.41 6.48 0.49
C CYS A 251 -18.45 5.70 1.39
N ASN A 252 -17.69 6.40 2.24
CA ASN A 252 -16.77 5.77 3.18
C ASN A 252 -17.54 5.33 4.43
N ILE A 253 -17.71 4.02 4.61
CA ILE A 253 -18.43 3.39 5.73
C ILE A 253 -17.41 2.81 6.70
N GLY A 254 -17.15 3.56 7.78
CA GLY A 254 -16.35 3.11 8.93
C GLY A 254 -17.22 3.00 10.18
N SER A 255 -16.72 3.48 11.32
CA SER A 255 -17.51 3.56 12.57
C SER A 255 -18.79 4.40 12.36
N GLY A 256 -18.67 5.52 11.63
CA GLY A 256 -19.77 6.26 11.01
C GLY A 256 -19.61 6.30 9.48
N VAL A 257 -20.37 7.15 8.79
CA VAL A 257 -20.35 7.29 7.32
C VAL A 257 -19.96 8.70 6.90
N SER A 258 -19.08 8.82 5.92
CA SER A 258 -18.78 10.08 5.21
C SER A 258 -19.01 9.93 3.71
N VAL A 259 -19.75 10.87 3.13
CA VAL A 259 -20.08 10.88 1.70
C VAL A 259 -19.39 12.05 1.02
N LEU A 260 -18.57 11.76 0.00
CA LEU A 260 -17.79 12.72 -0.76
C LEU A 260 -18.25 12.74 -2.22
N ALA A 261 -18.33 13.93 -2.81
CA ALA A 261 -18.39 14.09 -4.25
C ALA A 261 -17.00 14.44 -4.77
N VAL A 262 -16.48 13.65 -5.72
CA VAL A 262 -15.21 13.87 -6.39
C VAL A 262 -15.48 14.26 -7.84
N ARG A 263 -15.04 15.46 -8.22
CA ARG A 263 -15.29 16.07 -9.55
C ARG A 263 -14.09 16.02 -10.48
N GLY A 264 -12.90 15.79 -9.93
CA GLY A 264 -11.62 15.73 -10.62
C GLY A 264 -10.49 15.45 -9.63
N HIS A 265 -9.28 15.24 -10.14
CA HIS A 265 -8.08 15.07 -9.31
C HIS A 265 -7.90 16.26 -8.36
N ASN A 266 -7.72 15.99 -7.06
CA ASN A 266 -7.73 16.95 -5.94
C ASN A 266 -8.99 17.86 -5.85
N GLN A 267 -10.07 17.56 -6.57
CA GLN A 267 -11.33 18.31 -6.53
C GLN A 267 -12.44 17.46 -5.89
N PHE A 268 -12.40 17.33 -4.57
CA PHE A 268 -13.40 16.62 -3.78
C PHE A 268 -13.98 17.48 -2.66
N LYS A 269 -15.22 17.17 -2.26
CA LYS A 269 -15.87 17.80 -1.11
C LYS A 269 -16.72 16.76 -0.38
N ARG A 270 -16.64 16.75 0.97
CA ARG A 270 -17.61 16.02 1.80
C ARG A 270 -18.99 16.69 1.65
N ILE A 271 -19.93 15.98 1.04
CA ILE A 271 -21.30 16.44 0.78
C ILE A 271 -22.30 15.98 1.85
N GLY A 272 -21.94 14.97 2.64
CA GLY A 272 -22.80 14.46 3.70
C GLY A 272 -22.14 13.37 4.54
N GLY A 273 -22.96 12.68 5.32
CA GLY A 273 -22.55 11.56 6.16
C GLY A 273 -23.63 11.19 7.17
N SER A 274 -23.39 10.14 7.96
CA SER A 274 -24.30 9.63 8.98
C SER A 274 -23.51 9.15 10.19
N SER A 275 -24.06 9.28 11.40
CA SER A 275 -23.54 8.59 12.59
C SER A 275 -23.92 7.10 12.60
N ILE A 276 -24.94 6.71 11.83
CA ILE A 276 -25.37 5.32 11.65
C ILE A 276 -24.44 4.66 10.61
N GLY A 277 -23.32 4.12 11.08
CA GLY A 277 -22.36 3.33 10.30
C GLY A 277 -22.07 1.97 10.93
N GLY A 278 -20.93 1.36 10.60
CA GLY A 278 -20.54 0.04 11.10
C GLY A 278 -20.39 -0.03 12.62
N GLY A 279 -20.03 1.08 13.27
CA GLY A 279 -19.95 1.17 14.73
C GLY A 279 -21.33 1.16 15.42
N PHE A 280 -22.35 1.71 14.78
CA PHE A 280 -23.73 1.61 15.25
C PHE A 280 -24.24 0.16 15.11
N PHE A 281 -24.03 -0.46 13.94
CA PHE A 281 -24.37 -1.87 13.72
C PHE A 281 -23.71 -2.78 14.77
N GLN A 282 -22.38 -2.72 14.90
CA GLN A 282 -21.65 -3.57 15.83
C GLN A 282 -22.07 -3.34 17.29
N GLY A 283 -22.27 -2.08 17.71
CA GLY A 283 -22.71 -1.75 19.07
C GLY A 283 -24.11 -2.26 19.39
N ILE A 284 -25.06 -2.16 18.45
CA ILE A 284 -26.41 -2.69 18.63
C ILE A 284 -26.41 -4.23 18.65
N CYS A 285 -25.68 -4.89 17.75
CA CYS A 285 -25.56 -6.34 17.76
C CYS A 285 -24.91 -6.87 19.06
N ALA A 286 -23.88 -6.19 19.58
CA ALA A 286 -23.25 -6.57 20.84
C ALA A 286 -24.23 -6.47 22.03
N ILE A 287 -25.08 -5.44 22.07
CA ILE A 287 -26.07 -5.24 23.14
C ILE A 287 -27.26 -6.20 23.01
N MET A 288 -27.80 -6.39 21.80
CA MET A 288 -29.04 -7.14 21.58
C MET A 288 -28.82 -8.63 21.40
N CYS A 289 -27.71 -9.03 20.77
CA CYS A 289 -27.41 -10.42 20.43
C CYS A 289 -26.25 -11.00 21.24
N GLY A 290 -25.52 -10.19 22.01
CA GLY A 290 -24.40 -10.63 22.84
C GLY A 290 -23.10 -10.94 22.08
N CYS A 291 -22.98 -10.55 20.81
CA CYS A 291 -21.79 -10.86 20.01
C CYS A 291 -20.56 -10.04 20.43
N GLU A 292 -19.41 -10.70 20.49
CA GLU A 292 -18.12 -10.08 20.85
C GLU A 292 -17.36 -9.57 19.62
N THR A 293 -17.61 -10.12 18.43
CA THR A 293 -16.88 -9.80 17.20
C THR A 293 -17.80 -9.32 16.07
N PHE A 294 -17.23 -8.61 15.09
CA PHE A 294 -17.97 -8.18 13.91
C PHE A 294 -18.35 -9.37 13.02
N GLU A 295 -17.44 -10.35 12.91
CA GLU A 295 -17.62 -11.58 12.17
C GLU A 295 -18.80 -12.41 12.72
N GLU A 296 -18.92 -12.54 14.04
CA GLU A 296 -20.06 -13.18 14.71
C GLU A 296 -21.38 -12.42 14.46
N ALA A 297 -21.36 -11.08 14.49
CA ALA A 297 -22.54 -10.28 14.17
C ALA A 297 -23.05 -10.53 12.74
N ILE A 298 -22.14 -10.71 11.77
CA ILE A 298 -22.48 -11.06 10.38
C ILE A 298 -22.96 -12.51 10.27
N GLU A 299 -22.35 -13.46 11.00
CA GLU A 299 -22.81 -14.85 11.04
C GLU A 299 -24.25 -14.96 11.58
N LEU A 300 -24.56 -14.27 12.67
CA LEU A 300 -25.91 -14.20 13.24
C LEU A 300 -26.89 -13.55 12.27
N ALA A 301 -26.52 -12.43 11.65
CA ALA A 301 -27.35 -11.76 10.65
C ALA A 301 -27.65 -12.67 9.44
N SER A 302 -26.71 -13.49 8.99
CA SER A 302 -26.89 -14.43 7.86
C SER A 302 -27.95 -15.52 8.11
N ARG A 303 -28.30 -15.77 9.38
CA ARG A 303 -29.28 -16.77 9.82
C ARG A 303 -30.61 -16.15 10.30
N GLY A 304 -30.67 -14.83 10.39
CA GLY A 304 -31.86 -14.10 10.81
C GLY A 304 -32.87 -13.92 9.68
N ASP A 305 -34.15 -13.76 10.04
CA ASP A 305 -35.19 -13.23 9.16
C ASP A 305 -35.73 -11.94 9.78
N ASN A 306 -35.45 -10.81 9.11
CA ASN A 306 -35.78 -9.47 9.58
C ASN A 306 -37.29 -9.25 9.71
N LYS A 307 -38.12 -10.02 9.01
CA LYS A 307 -39.59 -9.92 9.04
C LYS A 307 -40.22 -10.29 10.38
N ASN A 308 -39.44 -10.85 11.31
CA ASN A 308 -39.87 -11.11 12.69
C ASN A 308 -39.70 -9.89 13.62
N VAL A 309 -39.09 -8.80 13.12
CA VAL A 309 -38.78 -7.58 13.89
C VAL A 309 -39.26 -6.34 13.14
N ASP A 310 -38.88 -6.21 11.86
CA ASP A 310 -39.28 -5.12 10.99
C ASP A 310 -40.80 -5.16 10.71
N LYS A 311 -41.43 -3.99 10.65
CA LYS A 311 -42.81 -3.85 10.17
C LYS A 311 -42.83 -3.49 8.69
N LEU A 312 -43.47 -4.33 7.89
CA LEU A 312 -43.57 -4.17 6.45
C LEU A 312 -44.80 -3.34 6.07
N VAL A 313 -44.84 -2.82 4.83
CA VAL A 313 -45.98 -2.07 4.28
C VAL A 313 -47.28 -2.89 4.39
N LYS A 314 -47.25 -4.19 4.06
CA LYS A 314 -48.42 -5.07 4.18
C LYS A 314 -48.89 -5.29 5.62
N ASP A 315 -48.04 -5.11 6.62
CA ASP A 315 -48.42 -5.26 8.02
C ASP A 315 -49.17 -4.02 8.54
N ILE A 316 -49.14 -2.93 7.77
CA ILE A 316 -49.92 -1.69 8.00
C ILE A 316 -51.17 -1.67 7.12
N TYR A 317 -51.04 -2.00 5.84
CA TYR A 317 -52.10 -1.81 4.83
C TYR A 317 -52.81 -3.11 4.40
N GLY A 318 -52.36 -4.28 4.83
CA GLY A 318 -52.83 -5.60 4.37
C GLY A 318 -52.32 -6.02 2.98
N SER A 319 -51.81 -5.07 2.18
CA SER A 319 -51.31 -5.25 0.82
C SER A 319 -50.11 -4.32 0.54
N GLY A 320 -49.72 -4.16 -0.73
CA GLY A 320 -48.94 -2.98 -1.13
C GLY A 320 -49.73 -1.68 -0.96
N TYR A 321 -49.02 -0.55 -0.99
CA TYR A 321 -49.61 0.79 -1.02
C TYR A 321 -49.44 1.40 -2.42
N ASP A 322 -50.29 0.93 -3.34
CA ASP A 322 -50.17 1.18 -4.79
C ASP A 322 -50.20 2.67 -5.16
N GLN A 323 -50.95 3.50 -4.41
CA GLN A 323 -51.03 4.96 -4.64
C GLN A 323 -49.68 5.67 -4.53
N MET A 324 -48.73 5.11 -3.76
CA MET A 324 -47.36 5.61 -3.61
C MET A 324 -46.33 4.69 -4.28
N GLY A 325 -46.78 3.65 -5.00
CA GLY A 325 -45.88 2.68 -5.64
C GLY A 325 -45.02 1.87 -4.67
N LEU A 326 -45.51 1.60 -3.44
CA LEU A 326 -44.77 0.85 -2.42
C LEU A 326 -45.23 -0.61 -2.35
N PRO A 327 -44.41 -1.60 -2.76
CA PRO A 327 -44.70 -3.02 -2.58
C PRO A 327 -44.91 -3.41 -1.11
N GLY A 328 -45.76 -4.41 -0.87
CA GLY A 328 -46.14 -4.84 0.48
C GLY A 328 -45.01 -5.44 1.32
N ASP A 329 -43.95 -5.91 0.69
CA ASP A 329 -42.73 -6.47 1.30
C ASP A 329 -41.64 -5.44 1.60
N VAL A 330 -41.84 -4.15 1.23
CA VAL A 330 -40.97 -3.06 1.66
C VAL A 330 -41.09 -2.85 3.17
N ILE A 331 -39.96 -2.62 3.83
CA ILE A 331 -39.91 -2.26 5.26
C ILE A 331 -40.46 -0.85 5.43
N ALA A 332 -41.53 -0.70 6.21
CA ALA A 332 -42.12 0.57 6.58
C ALA A 332 -41.52 1.14 7.88
N ALA A 333 -41.14 0.28 8.83
CA ALA A 333 -40.39 0.63 10.03
C ALA A 333 -39.41 -0.50 10.41
N ARG A 334 -38.19 -0.10 10.79
CA ARG A 334 -37.15 -0.93 11.43
C ARG A 334 -37.13 -0.64 12.93
#